data_AF-A0A954XS92-F1
#
_entry.id   AF-A0A954XS92-F1
#
_cell.length_a   1.000
_cell.length_b   1.000
_cell.length_c   1.000
_cell.angle_alpha   90.00
_cell.angle_beta   90.00
_cell.angle_gamma   90.00
#
_symmetry.space_group_name_H-M   'P 1'
#
loop_
_entity.id
_entity.type
_entity.pdbx_description
1 polymer ?
#
loop_
_entity_poly.entity_id
_entity_poly.type
_entity_poly.pdbx_seq_one_letter_code
_entity_poly.pdbx_strand_id
1 'polypeptide(L)'
;MSRVTSFSEWLLRQGLIWGGLAALAFYALVVRGADDGSFLQRYFAGHTIAYCATALFFVGVAELVIKWLGLLLQFATLDGVQLPTAAAGEQEAEEAKGLLASLNNISASLQESYLVRRLREALLYVQSNSSADKLEPHLRHLEEVDQSRMHQSYGLVRIIVSTIPILGFLGTVIGITLAIAKLNLSGEAMDESLPAVVSGLSVAFDTTALALSLSTVLLFVKYCVERVELRLLTAVDANASRQLIGRFRQYGSENDPYLASIHRMSEKLLKTVESSLVRQAATLRLAFEQGSQQWSEVLANTASTLDEALSSAVVEGLTRHAEALNEGVDRHAADLEQTLIKHAELLNEGLVHHTSALTEAESLLAEENRRHLGDVEAAVGEAMLVATNRQEKLIKQSEDLLKEMQIALVEAAGTTVAQQEQLIKQGDMLLKIVEATGQIKQLEDSLNKNLNALAGSHSFQQTAAGLAAAVQLLGARLGVPFGVAGEVELVNESKNQAA
;
A
#
# COMPACT_ATOMS: atom_id res chain seq x y z
N MET A 1 0.33 -3.86 -75.39
CA MET A 1 0.24 -4.02 -76.87
C MET A 1 1.59 -3.67 -77.49
N SER A 2 1.86 -4.07 -78.74
CA SER A 2 3.18 -3.91 -79.35
C SER A 2 3.40 -2.49 -79.89
N ARG A 3 4.65 -2.01 -79.90
CA ARG A 3 5.02 -0.76 -80.60
C ARG A 3 4.66 -0.80 -82.09
N VAL A 4 4.58 -2.00 -82.68
CA VAL A 4 4.17 -2.20 -84.08
C VAL A 4 2.67 -1.89 -84.26
N THR A 5 1.80 -2.31 -83.33
CA THR A 5 0.35 -2.04 -83.46
C THR A 5 0.06 -0.55 -83.31
N SER A 6 0.67 0.12 -82.33
CA SER A 6 0.53 1.57 -82.16
C SER A 6 1.12 2.36 -83.34
N PHE A 7 2.19 1.87 -83.97
CA PHE A 7 2.73 2.49 -85.19
C PHE A 7 1.79 2.30 -86.39
N SER A 8 1.19 1.11 -86.56
CA SER A 8 0.18 0.91 -87.60
C SER A 8 -1.09 1.73 -87.36
N GLU A 9 -1.57 1.85 -86.12
CA GLU A 9 -2.73 2.69 -85.79
C GLU A 9 -2.43 4.18 -86.01
N TRP A 10 -1.23 4.64 -85.67
CA TRP A 10 -0.77 6.00 -85.98
C TRP A 10 -0.70 6.25 -87.49
N LEU A 11 -0.12 5.32 -88.26
CA LEU A 11 0.01 5.41 -89.71
C LEU A 11 -1.37 5.39 -90.40
N LEU A 12 -2.29 4.55 -89.93
CA LEU A 12 -3.67 4.45 -90.43
C LEU A 12 -4.48 5.74 -90.17
N ARG A 13 -4.16 6.50 -89.11
CA ARG A 13 -4.77 7.80 -88.82
C ARG A 13 -4.18 8.96 -89.62
N GLN A 14 -3.09 8.79 -90.36
CA GLN A 14 -2.53 9.84 -91.22
C GLN A 14 -3.33 9.98 -92.53
N GLY A 15 -4.38 10.82 -92.50
CA GLY A 15 -5.19 11.14 -93.69
C GLY A 15 -4.37 11.67 -94.87
N LEU A 16 -3.21 12.29 -94.62
CA LEU A 16 -2.25 12.71 -95.65
C LEU A 16 -1.74 11.54 -96.51
N ILE A 17 -1.46 10.38 -95.90
CA ILE A 17 -0.90 9.20 -96.60
C ILE A 17 -1.98 8.54 -97.44
N TRP A 18 -3.15 8.30 -96.86
CA TRP A 18 -4.30 7.75 -97.57
C TRP A 18 -4.79 8.66 -98.68
N GLY A 19 -4.79 9.98 -98.47
CA GLY A 19 -5.12 10.98 -99.49
C GLY A 19 -4.11 11.03 -100.64
N GLY A 20 -2.81 11.00 -100.33
CA GLY A 20 -1.76 10.91 -101.35
C GLY A 20 -1.85 9.62 -102.17
N LEU A 21 -2.10 8.48 -101.52
CA LEU A 21 -2.30 7.19 -102.19
C LEU A 21 -3.59 7.18 -103.04
N ALA A 22 -4.69 7.76 -102.55
CA ALA A 22 -5.93 7.90 -103.30
C ALA A 22 -5.77 8.81 -104.52
N ALA A 23 -5.04 9.93 -104.40
CA ALA A 23 -4.70 10.80 -105.52
C ALA A 23 -3.84 10.06 -106.57
N LEU A 24 -2.80 9.32 -106.13
CA LEU A 24 -1.99 8.51 -107.04
C LEU A 24 -2.80 7.42 -107.74
N ALA A 25 -3.71 6.74 -107.02
CA ALA A 25 -4.62 5.74 -107.61
C ALA A 25 -5.59 6.37 -108.62
N PHE A 26 -6.13 7.55 -108.33
CA PHE A 26 -6.98 8.30 -109.28
C PHE A 26 -6.21 8.67 -110.55
N TYR A 27 -4.99 9.21 -110.44
CA TYR A 27 -4.17 9.53 -111.61
C TYR A 27 -3.75 8.27 -112.39
N ALA A 28 -3.40 7.17 -111.71
CA ALA A 28 -2.96 5.93 -112.34
C ALA A 28 -4.08 5.11 -113.00
N LEU A 29 -5.32 5.17 -112.49
CA LEU A 29 -6.45 4.38 -112.99
C LEU A 29 -7.43 5.21 -113.82
N VAL A 30 -7.82 6.39 -113.34
CA VAL A 30 -8.89 7.20 -113.95
C VAL A 30 -8.33 8.14 -115.02
N VAL A 31 -7.25 8.86 -114.72
CA VAL A 31 -6.70 9.86 -115.65
C VAL A 31 -5.85 9.22 -116.74
N ARG A 32 -5.04 8.20 -116.41
CA ARG A 32 -4.27 7.42 -117.40
C ARG A 32 -5.12 6.42 -118.21
N GLY A 33 -6.31 6.07 -117.72
CA GLY A 33 -7.25 5.16 -118.38
C GLY A 33 -8.34 5.84 -119.21
N ALA A 34 -8.37 7.17 -119.26
CA ALA A 34 -9.32 7.94 -120.07
C ALA A 34 -8.70 8.35 -121.41
N ASP A 35 -9.54 8.48 -122.45
CA ASP A 35 -9.09 8.86 -123.79
C ASP A 35 -8.41 10.25 -123.82
N ASP A 36 -7.43 10.41 -124.71
CA ASP A 36 -6.72 11.68 -124.89
C ASP A 36 -7.69 12.79 -125.34
N GLY A 37 -7.63 13.93 -124.64
CA GLY A 37 -8.55 15.06 -124.82
C GLY A 37 -9.88 14.94 -124.06
N SER A 38 -10.12 13.86 -123.31
CA SER A 38 -11.31 13.70 -122.47
C SER A 38 -11.44 14.80 -121.40
N PHE A 39 -12.67 15.06 -120.95
CA PHE A 39 -12.98 16.04 -119.89
C PHE A 39 -12.12 15.84 -118.63
N LEU A 40 -11.95 14.58 -118.20
CA LEU A 40 -11.15 14.24 -117.03
C LEU A 40 -9.68 14.61 -117.22
N GLN A 41 -9.07 14.25 -118.35
CA GLN A 41 -7.69 14.60 -118.65
C GLN A 41 -7.51 16.13 -118.76
N ARG A 42 -8.42 16.82 -119.46
CA ARG A 42 -8.40 18.29 -119.60
C ARG A 42 -8.40 19.01 -118.24
N TYR A 43 -9.37 18.70 -117.38
CA TYR A 43 -9.49 19.39 -116.08
C TYR A 43 -8.43 18.95 -115.07
N PHE A 44 -8.24 17.65 -114.87
CA PHE A 44 -7.40 17.14 -113.78
C PHE A 44 -5.90 17.05 -114.12
N ALA A 45 -5.52 17.02 -115.39
CA ALA A 45 -4.13 16.88 -115.84
C ALA A 45 -3.58 18.09 -116.64
N GLY A 46 -4.42 19.06 -117.03
CA GLY A 46 -4.03 20.16 -117.93
C GLY A 46 -3.04 21.19 -117.37
N HIS A 47 -2.85 21.28 -116.05
CA HIS A 47 -1.90 22.22 -115.44
C HIS A 47 -1.43 21.76 -114.05
N THR A 48 -0.19 22.09 -113.65
CA THR A 48 0.42 21.71 -112.36
C THR A 48 -0.45 22.07 -111.14
N ILE A 49 -1.17 23.19 -111.21
CA ILE A 49 -2.09 23.64 -110.15
C ILE A 49 -3.31 22.72 -110.02
N ALA A 50 -3.80 22.12 -111.11
CA ALA A 50 -4.89 21.14 -111.06
C ALA A 50 -4.46 19.88 -110.30
N TYR A 51 -3.22 19.40 -110.51
CA TYR A 51 -2.66 18.31 -109.71
C TYR A 51 -2.60 18.66 -108.21
N CYS A 52 -2.11 19.85 -107.86
CA CYS A 52 -2.05 20.30 -106.46
C CYS A 52 -3.45 20.40 -105.82
N ALA A 53 -4.42 21.01 -106.50
CA ALA A 53 -5.80 21.14 -106.01
C ALA A 53 -6.48 19.77 -105.86
N THR A 54 -6.25 18.86 -106.80
CA THR A 54 -6.80 17.49 -106.79
C THR A 54 -6.18 16.65 -105.67
N ALA A 55 -4.85 16.71 -105.48
CA ALA A 55 -4.18 16.01 -104.39
C ALA A 55 -4.66 16.49 -103.01
N LEU A 56 -4.80 17.82 -102.82
CA LEU A 56 -5.37 18.40 -101.60
C LEU A 56 -6.84 17.99 -101.39
N PHE A 57 -7.65 17.92 -102.45
CA PHE A 57 -9.01 17.41 -102.37
C PHE A 57 -9.06 15.95 -101.89
N PHE A 58 -8.24 15.06 -102.45
CA PHE A 58 -8.19 13.66 -102.00
C PHE A 58 -7.67 13.50 -100.57
N VAL A 59 -6.74 14.35 -100.10
CA VAL A 59 -6.36 14.43 -98.67
C VAL A 59 -7.53 14.85 -97.79
N GLY A 60 -8.24 15.92 -98.16
CA GLY A 60 -9.41 16.37 -97.40
C GLY A 60 -10.53 15.32 -97.35
N VAL A 61 -10.79 14.63 -98.46
CA VAL A 61 -11.77 13.53 -98.52
C VAL A 61 -11.31 12.33 -97.66
N ALA A 62 -10.04 11.92 -97.75
CA ALA A 62 -9.52 10.81 -96.95
C ALA A 62 -9.59 11.10 -95.44
N GLU A 63 -9.20 12.30 -95.02
CA GLU A 63 -9.30 12.75 -93.61
C GLU A 63 -10.76 12.71 -93.12
N LEU A 64 -11.70 13.25 -93.91
CA LEU A 64 -13.13 13.23 -93.58
C LEU A 64 -13.73 11.82 -93.56
N VAL A 65 -13.34 10.93 -94.48
CA VAL A 65 -13.83 9.54 -94.53
C VAL A 65 -13.30 8.72 -93.35
N ILE A 66 -12.01 8.83 -93.01
CA ILE A 66 -11.43 8.18 -91.82
C ILE A 66 -12.16 8.66 -90.56
N LYS A 67 -12.42 9.97 -90.45
CA LYS A 67 -13.16 10.53 -89.32
C LYS A 67 -14.60 10.03 -89.27
N TRP A 68 -15.31 10.03 -90.39
CA TRP A 68 -16.70 9.57 -90.51
C TRP A 68 -16.86 8.09 -90.11
N LEU A 69 -15.95 7.21 -90.55
CA LEU A 69 -15.94 5.80 -90.15
C LEU A 69 -15.70 5.64 -88.64
N GLY A 70 -14.77 6.42 -88.06
CA GLY A 70 -14.54 6.45 -86.61
C GLY A 70 -15.73 6.96 -85.80
N LEU A 71 -16.48 7.93 -86.34
CA LEU A 71 -17.71 8.45 -85.74
C LEU A 71 -18.86 7.45 -85.81
N LEU A 72 -19.03 6.75 -86.94
CA LEU A 72 -20.02 5.67 -87.08
C LEU A 72 -19.76 4.52 -86.10
N LEU A 73 -18.50 4.11 -85.93
CA LEU A 73 -18.13 3.07 -84.97
C LEU A 73 -18.45 3.51 -83.53
N GLN A 74 -18.12 4.75 -83.16
CA GLN A 74 -18.46 5.30 -81.84
C GLN A 74 -19.98 5.41 -81.62
N PHE A 75 -20.74 5.83 -82.63
CA PHE A 75 -22.20 5.89 -82.54
C PHE A 75 -22.82 4.50 -82.38
N ALA A 76 -22.33 3.49 -83.09
CA ALA A 76 -22.79 2.10 -82.97
C ALA A 76 -22.42 1.45 -81.63
N THR A 77 -21.35 1.91 -80.97
CA THR A 77 -20.91 1.40 -79.66
C THR A 77 -21.49 2.16 -78.48
N LEU A 78 -22.20 3.27 -78.72
CA LEU A 78 -22.70 4.18 -77.70
C LEU A 78 -23.63 3.51 -76.68
N ASP A 79 -24.55 2.65 -77.14
CA ASP A 79 -25.50 1.93 -76.28
C ASP A 79 -24.86 0.73 -75.57
N GLY A 80 -23.71 0.24 -76.06
CA GLY A 80 -22.96 -0.88 -75.46
C GLY A 80 -22.05 -0.46 -74.31
N VAL A 81 -21.73 0.82 -74.16
CA VAL A 81 -20.90 1.36 -73.08
C VAL A 81 -21.81 1.88 -71.96
N GLN A 82 -22.17 0.97 -71.06
CA GLN A 82 -22.94 1.27 -69.86
C GLN A 82 -22.10 0.96 -68.61
N LEU A 83 -22.05 1.90 -67.66
CA LEU A 83 -21.57 1.63 -66.32
C LEU A 83 -22.46 0.54 -65.68
N PRO A 84 -21.91 -0.38 -64.86
CA PRO A 84 -22.70 -1.39 -64.16
C PRO A 84 -23.90 -0.76 -63.47
N THR A 85 -25.08 -1.39 -63.58
CA THR A 85 -26.32 -0.87 -62.98
C THR A 85 -26.08 -0.53 -61.51
N ALA A 86 -26.47 0.67 -61.09
CA ALA A 86 -26.36 1.03 -59.67
C ALA A 86 -27.18 0.03 -58.84
N ALA A 87 -26.61 -0.46 -57.74
CA ALA A 87 -27.39 -1.11 -56.71
C ALA A 87 -28.49 -0.14 -56.23
N ALA A 88 -29.64 -0.63 -55.78
CA ALA A 88 -30.80 0.19 -55.48
C ALA A 88 -30.59 1.10 -54.25
N GLY A 89 -29.94 2.24 -54.46
CA GLY A 89 -29.55 3.24 -53.48
C GLY A 89 -28.59 4.26 -54.10
N GLU A 90 -28.47 5.43 -53.48
CA GLU A 90 -27.51 6.46 -53.90
C GLU A 90 -26.09 6.01 -53.55
N GLN A 91 -25.19 5.96 -54.53
CA GLN A 91 -23.81 5.53 -54.30
C GLN A 91 -22.99 6.65 -53.64
N GLU A 92 -22.04 6.27 -52.77
CA GLU A 92 -21.13 7.25 -52.17
C GLU A 92 -19.97 7.57 -53.13
N ALA A 93 -19.38 8.77 -52.99
CA ALA A 93 -18.35 9.26 -53.91
C ALA A 93 -17.09 8.37 -53.97
N GLU A 94 -16.86 7.52 -52.96
CA GLU A 94 -15.78 6.54 -52.94
C GLU A 94 -16.00 5.38 -53.92
N GLU A 95 -17.25 5.00 -54.22
CA GLU A 95 -17.58 3.95 -55.19
C GLU A 95 -17.21 4.33 -56.64
N ALA A 96 -17.02 5.63 -56.92
CA ALA A 96 -16.49 6.11 -58.20
C ALA A 96 -15.14 5.47 -58.56
N LYS A 97 -14.33 5.06 -57.55
CA LYS A 97 -13.07 4.33 -57.75
C LYS A 97 -13.29 2.98 -58.45
N GLY A 98 -14.34 2.24 -58.08
CA GLY A 98 -14.70 0.96 -58.69
C GLY A 98 -15.25 1.11 -60.11
N LEU A 99 -16.01 2.18 -60.36
CA LEU A 99 -16.51 2.54 -61.69
C LEU A 99 -15.36 2.95 -62.63
N LEU A 100 -14.38 3.71 -62.15
CA LEU A 100 -13.16 4.04 -62.89
C LEU A 100 -12.33 2.79 -63.23
N ALA A 101 -12.16 1.86 -62.28
CA ALA A 101 -11.48 0.59 -62.54
C ALA A 101 -12.21 -0.23 -63.62
N SER A 102 -13.56 -0.22 -63.59
CA SER A 102 -14.40 -0.89 -64.59
C SER A 102 -14.24 -0.27 -65.99
N LEU A 103 -14.23 1.07 -66.11
CA LEU A 103 -13.98 1.75 -67.38
C LEU A 103 -12.56 1.50 -67.93
N ASN A 104 -11.55 1.41 -67.05
CA ASN A 104 -10.17 1.17 -67.45
C ASN A 104 -9.91 -0.28 -67.94
N ASN A 105 -10.82 -1.22 -67.64
CA ASN A 105 -10.78 -2.59 -68.17
C ASN A 105 -11.45 -2.73 -69.55
N ILE A 106 -12.09 -1.68 -70.08
CA ILE A 106 -12.66 -1.68 -71.43
C ILE A 106 -11.54 -1.63 -72.48
N SER A 107 -11.73 -2.28 -73.64
CA SER A 107 -10.76 -2.33 -74.75
C SER A 107 -10.20 -0.95 -75.14
N ALA A 108 -8.89 -0.88 -75.41
CA ALA A 108 -8.16 0.36 -75.69
C ALA A 108 -8.79 1.23 -76.81
N SER A 109 -9.33 0.61 -77.87
CA SER A 109 -10.00 1.35 -78.95
C SER A 109 -11.29 2.06 -78.53
N LEU A 110 -11.94 1.62 -77.45
CA LEU A 110 -13.10 2.28 -76.85
C LEU A 110 -12.68 3.34 -75.82
N GLN A 111 -11.51 3.21 -75.19
CA GLN A 111 -11.00 4.17 -74.20
C GLN A 111 -10.75 5.57 -74.75
N GLU A 112 -10.61 5.74 -76.07
CA GLU A 112 -10.51 7.04 -76.73
C GLU A 112 -11.87 7.65 -77.13
N SER A 113 -12.97 6.89 -77.02
CA SER A 113 -14.29 7.38 -77.39
C SER A 113 -14.74 8.55 -76.51
N TYR A 114 -15.48 9.50 -77.10
CA TYR A 114 -16.09 10.63 -76.39
C TYR A 114 -16.82 10.19 -75.11
N LEU A 115 -17.65 9.13 -75.16
CA LEU A 115 -18.37 8.67 -73.98
C LEU A 115 -17.44 8.13 -72.88
N VAL A 116 -16.49 7.25 -73.21
CA VAL A 116 -15.59 6.66 -72.20
C VAL A 116 -14.64 7.71 -71.62
N ARG A 117 -14.15 8.67 -72.42
CA ARG A 117 -13.36 9.81 -71.94
C ARG A 117 -14.18 10.66 -70.98
N ARG A 118 -15.39 11.07 -71.38
CA ARG A 118 -16.23 12.00 -70.61
C ARG A 118 -16.75 11.39 -69.31
N LEU A 119 -17.13 10.10 -69.32
CA LEU A 119 -17.45 9.34 -68.10
C LEU A 119 -16.22 9.25 -67.17
N ARG A 120 -15.02 9.01 -67.71
CA ARG A 120 -13.78 8.93 -66.91
C ARG A 120 -13.40 10.27 -66.28
N GLU A 121 -13.44 11.35 -67.05
CA GLU A 121 -13.14 12.71 -66.56
C GLU A 121 -14.16 13.15 -65.49
N ALA A 122 -15.45 12.89 -65.69
CA ALA A 122 -16.50 13.16 -64.69
C ALA A 122 -16.37 12.31 -63.41
N LEU A 123 -16.04 11.02 -63.52
CA LEU A 123 -15.81 10.17 -62.34
C LEU A 123 -14.52 10.54 -61.58
N LEU A 124 -13.47 10.98 -62.29
CA LEU A 124 -12.26 11.52 -61.65
C LEU A 124 -12.56 12.80 -60.86
N TYR A 125 -13.46 13.66 -61.34
CA TYR A 125 -13.92 14.86 -60.62
C TYR A 125 -14.69 14.51 -59.33
N VAL A 126 -15.58 13.51 -59.38
CA VAL A 126 -16.28 13.00 -58.18
C VAL A 126 -15.27 12.41 -57.19
N GLN A 127 -14.30 11.61 -57.68
CA GLN A 127 -13.24 11.03 -56.85
C GLN A 127 -12.36 12.11 -56.19
N SER A 128 -11.95 13.15 -56.92
CA SER A 128 -11.05 14.20 -56.39
C SER A 128 -11.73 15.10 -55.36
N ASN A 129 -13.02 15.38 -55.55
CA ASN A 129 -13.78 16.30 -54.71
C ASN A 129 -14.57 15.60 -53.60
N SER A 130 -14.66 14.27 -53.63
CA SER A 130 -15.47 13.45 -52.69
C SER A 130 -16.95 13.85 -52.63
N SER A 131 -17.47 14.46 -53.70
CA SER A 131 -18.82 15.04 -53.76
C SER A 131 -19.30 15.14 -55.22
N ALA A 132 -20.61 14.97 -55.42
CA ALA A 132 -21.28 15.09 -56.72
C ALA A 132 -22.04 16.42 -56.90
N ASP A 133 -21.98 17.35 -55.94
CA ASP A 133 -22.83 18.56 -55.86
C ASP A 133 -22.63 19.53 -57.04
N LYS A 134 -21.55 19.38 -57.81
CA LYS A 134 -21.21 20.18 -59.00
C LYS A 134 -21.04 19.34 -60.27
N LEU A 135 -21.51 18.10 -60.25
CA LEU A 135 -21.33 17.15 -61.34
C LEU A 135 -22.00 17.61 -62.64
N GLU A 136 -23.22 18.16 -62.60
CA GLU A 136 -23.87 18.67 -63.82
C GLU A 136 -23.16 19.92 -64.40
N PRO A 137 -22.84 20.97 -63.63
CA PRO A 137 -22.00 22.07 -64.13
C PRO A 137 -20.66 21.60 -64.71
N HIS A 138 -20.03 20.58 -64.12
CA HIS A 138 -18.80 20.00 -64.65
C HIS A 138 -19.04 19.21 -65.95
N LEU A 139 -20.12 18.43 -66.04
CA LEU A 139 -20.50 17.75 -67.29
C LEU A 139 -20.72 18.74 -68.43
N ARG A 140 -21.44 19.86 -68.20
CA ARG A 140 -21.62 20.92 -69.20
C ARG A 140 -20.27 21.50 -69.65
N HIS A 141 -19.35 21.77 -68.73
CA HIS A 141 -17.99 22.21 -69.11
C HIS A 141 -17.21 21.17 -69.93
N LEU A 142 -17.36 19.87 -69.63
CA LEU A 142 -16.79 18.82 -70.47
C LEU A 142 -17.42 18.78 -71.88
N GLU A 143 -18.66 19.25 -72.06
CA GLU A 143 -19.26 19.43 -73.38
C GLU A 143 -18.54 20.52 -74.18
N GLU A 144 -18.33 21.70 -73.57
CA GLU A 144 -17.60 22.83 -74.18
C GLU A 144 -16.19 22.42 -74.60
N VAL A 145 -15.51 21.63 -73.76
CA VAL A 145 -14.19 21.06 -74.03
C VAL A 145 -14.25 20.08 -75.21
N ASP A 146 -15.22 19.17 -75.27
CA ASP A 146 -15.35 18.23 -76.40
C ASP A 146 -15.76 18.91 -77.71
N GLN A 147 -16.62 19.94 -77.68
CA GLN A 147 -16.93 20.80 -78.83
C GLN A 147 -15.68 21.57 -79.30
N SER A 148 -14.85 22.08 -78.38
CA SER A 148 -13.57 22.74 -78.70
C SER A 148 -12.58 21.77 -79.34
N ARG A 149 -12.43 20.54 -78.78
CA ARG A 149 -11.63 19.45 -79.37
C ARG A 149 -12.13 19.09 -80.78
N MET A 150 -13.45 19.02 -80.98
CA MET A 150 -14.05 18.81 -82.30
C MET A 150 -13.61 19.92 -83.28
N HIS A 151 -13.78 21.19 -82.93
CA HIS A 151 -13.40 22.31 -83.82
C HIS A 151 -11.90 22.35 -84.15
N GLN A 152 -11.03 21.97 -83.20
CA GLN A 152 -9.58 21.84 -83.41
C GLN A 152 -9.25 20.69 -84.37
N SER A 153 -9.91 19.54 -84.24
CA SER A 153 -9.67 18.35 -85.08
C SER A 153 -9.98 18.56 -86.58
N TYR A 154 -10.81 19.55 -86.94
CA TYR A 154 -11.02 19.97 -88.33
C TYR A 154 -9.99 20.98 -88.85
N GLY A 155 -8.89 21.22 -88.13
CA GLY A 155 -7.88 22.21 -88.49
C GLY A 155 -7.27 21.99 -89.89
N LEU A 156 -6.87 20.76 -90.22
CA LEU A 156 -6.25 20.44 -91.50
C LEU A 156 -7.27 20.51 -92.66
N VAL A 157 -8.44 19.87 -92.54
CA VAL A 157 -9.54 20.03 -93.52
C VAL A 157 -9.89 21.50 -93.75
N ARG A 158 -9.91 22.35 -92.71
CA ARG A 158 -10.23 23.78 -92.82
C ARG A 158 -9.17 24.54 -93.64
N ILE A 159 -7.88 24.23 -93.45
CA ILE A 159 -6.78 24.77 -94.24
C ILE A 159 -6.88 24.30 -95.70
N ILE A 160 -7.19 23.02 -95.93
CA ILE A 160 -7.36 22.46 -97.28
C ILE A 160 -8.51 23.17 -98.02
N VAL A 161 -9.68 23.30 -97.38
CA VAL A 161 -10.87 23.96 -97.96
C VAL A 161 -10.60 25.45 -98.25
N SER A 162 -9.81 26.17 -97.44
CA SER A 162 -9.44 27.56 -97.77
C SER A 162 -8.33 27.67 -98.82
N THR A 163 -7.44 26.67 -98.91
CA THR A 163 -6.29 26.69 -99.85
C THR A 163 -6.70 26.36 -101.29
N ILE A 164 -7.66 25.45 -101.50
CA ILE A 164 -8.07 25.03 -102.85
C ILE A 164 -8.56 26.23 -103.70
N PRO A 165 -9.45 27.13 -103.23
CA PRO A 165 -9.83 28.33 -103.98
C PRO A 165 -8.67 29.30 -104.27
N ILE A 166 -7.71 29.43 -103.34
CA ILE A 166 -6.51 30.26 -103.52
C ILE A 166 -5.61 29.69 -104.64
N LEU A 167 -5.48 28.37 -104.71
CA LEU A 167 -4.82 27.69 -105.83
C LEU A 167 -5.58 27.87 -107.15
N GLY A 168 -6.92 27.83 -107.13
CA GLY A 168 -7.75 28.15 -108.30
C GLY A 168 -7.48 29.54 -108.85
N PHE A 169 -7.46 30.55 -107.98
CA PHE A 169 -7.11 31.93 -108.33
C PHE A 169 -5.68 32.05 -108.87
N LEU A 170 -4.71 31.39 -108.24
CA LEU A 170 -3.33 31.31 -108.76
C LEU A 170 -3.29 30.66 -110.17
N GLY A 171 -4.17 29.69 -110.43
CA GLY A 171 -4.41 29.10 -111.74
C GLY A 171 -4.89 30.13 -112.77
N THR A 172 -5.85 30.99 -112.42
CA THR A 172 -6.27 32.09 -113.30
C THR A 172 -5.15 33.10 -113.57
N VAL A 173 -4.39 33.49 -112.55
CA VAL A 173 -3.27 34.43 -112.71
C VAL A 173 -2.23 33.87 -113.67
N ILE A 174 -1.77 32.63 -113.47
CA ILE A 174 -0.77 32.01 -114.33
C ILE A 174 -1.30 31.79 -115.75
N GLY A 175 -2.55 31.31 -115.92
CA GLY A 175 -3.14 31.10 -117.24
C GLY A 175 -3.31 32.40 -118.05
N ILE A 176 -3.72 33.49 -117.38
CA ILE A 176 -3.84 34.82 -118.01
C ILE A 176 -2.47 35.41 -118.34
N THR A 177 -1.48 35.31 -117.44
CA THR A 177 -0.10 35.73 -117.74
C THR A 177 0.50 34.94 -118.91
N LEU A 178 0.26 33.63 -118.99
CA LEU A 178 0.68 32.80 -120.12
C LEU A 178 -0.05 33.12 -121.43
N ALA A 179 -1.30 33.57 -121.37
CA ALA A 179 -2.03 34.04 -122.54
C ALA A 179 -1.45 35.36 -123.05
N ILE A 180 -1.26 36.35 -122.17
CA ILE A 180 -0.71 37.67 -122.51
C ILE A 180 0.73 37.55 -123.03
N ALA A 181 1.56 36.71 -122.41
CA ALA A 181 2.96 36.49 -122.82
C ALA A 181 3.13 35.83 -124.20
N LYS A 182 2.05 35.34 -124.83
CA LYS A 182 2.06 34.76 -126.18
C LYS A 182 1.40 35.67 -127.23
N LEU A 183 0.85 36.82 -126.84
CA LEU A 183 0.19 37.77 -127.73
C LEU A 183 1.24 38.60 -128.51
N ASN A 184 1.41 38.31 -129.79
CA ASN A 184 2.30 39.07 -130.67
C ASN A 184 1.52 40.20 -131.35
N LEU A 185 1.76 41.45 -130.93
CA LEU A 185 1.05 42.63 -131.42
C LEU A 185 1.50 43.12 -132.83
N SER A 186 2.35 42.36 -133.52
CA SER A 186 2.78 42.64 -134.90
C SER A 186 1.72 42.13 -135.89
N GLY A 187 1.36 42.95 -136.89
CA GLY A 187 0.14 42.78 -137.68
C GLY A 187 -0.05 41.45 -138.42
N GLU A 188 1.02 40.74 -138.76
CA GLU A 188 0.96 39.42 -139.42
C GLU A 188 0.95 38.24 -138.43
N ALA A 189 1.41 38.44 -137.19
CA ALA A 189 1.49 37.43 -136.14
C ALA A 189 0.29 37.42 -135.19
N MET A 190 -0.64 38.38 -135.35
CA MET A 190 -1.83 38.51 -134.50
C MET A 190 -2.70 37.25 -134.57
N ASP A 191 -3.09 36.83 -135.79
CA ASP A 191 -3.97 35.68 -136.03
C ASP A 191 -3.32 34.35 -135.60
N GLU A 192 -1.99 34.22 -135.72
CA GLU A 192 -1.24 33.07 -135.22
C GLU A 192 -1.20 33.03 -133.68
N SER A 193 -1.21 34.19 -133.02
CA SER A 193 -1.22 34.27 -131.55
C SER A 193 -2.60 34.04 -130.91
N LEU A 194 -3.71 34.32 -131.60
CA LEU A 194 -5.07 34.20 -131.05
C LEU A 194 -5.37 32.79 -130.47
N PRO A 195 -5.08 31.66 -131.14
CA PRO A 195 -5.25 30.32 -130.56
C PRO A 195 -4.46 30.11 -129.27
N ALA A 196 -3.25 30.68 -129.17
CA ALA A 196 -2.40 30.57 -127.99
C ALA A 196 -2.94 31.38 -126.79
N VAL A 197 -3.53 32.55 -127.06
CA VAL A 197 -4.25 33.36 -126.05
C VAL A 197 -5.49 32.63 -125.55
N VAL A 198 -6.32 32.10 -126.46
CA VAL A 198 -7.53 31.33 -126.13
C VAL A 198 -7.20 30.07 -125.32
N SER A 199 -6.08 29.40 -125.63
CA SER A 199 -5.57 28.25 -124.87
C SER A 199 -5.19 28.63 -123.43
N GLY A 200 -4.40 29.71 -123.23
CA GLY A 200 -4.02 30.16 -121.88
C GLY A 200 -5.22 30.62 -121.04
N LEU A 201 -6.18 31.31 -121.67
CA LEU A 201 -7.43 31.73 -121.02
C LEU A 201 -8.34 30.54 -120.68
N SER A 202 -8.35 29.49 -121.50
CA SER A 202 -9.07 28.25 -121.20
C SER A 202 -8.50 27.56 -119.95
N VAL A 203 -7.16 27.46 -119.83
CA VAL A 203 -6.49 26.91 -118.63
C VAL A 203 -6.78 27.75 -117.38
N ALA A 204 -6.83 29.08 -117.53
CA ALA A 204 -7.22 29.98 -116.44
C ALA A 204 -8.63 29.65 -115.91
N PHE A 205 -9.64 29.61 -116.77
CA PHE A 205 -11.01 29.31 -116.36
C PHE A 205 -11.16 27.86 -115.85
N ASP A 206 -10.56 26.88 -116.51
CA ASP A 206 -10.70 25.47 -116.14
C ASP A 206 -10.09 25.18 -114.76
N THR A 207 -8.94 25.78 -114.42
CA THR A 207 -8.32 25.60 -113.10
C THR A 207 -9.12 26.24 -111.96
N THR A 208 -9.77 27.39 -112.17
CA THR A 208 -10.69 27.98 -111.18
C THR A 208 -12.01 27.20 -111.08
N ALA A 209 -12.60 26.75 -112.20
CA ALA A 209 -13.81 25.95 -112.18
C ALA A 209 -13.61 24.61 -111.44
N LEU A 210 -12.46 23.96 -111.64
CA LEU A 210 -12.07 22.77 -110.88
C LEU A 210 -11.89 23.09 -109.39
N ALA A 211 -11.10 24.11 -109.05
CA ALA A 211 -10.85 24.47 -107.66
C ALA A 211 -12.13 24.80 -106.88
N LEU A 212 -13.02 25.61 -107.45
CA LEU A 212 -14.29 25.97 -106.81
C LEU A 212 -15.20 24.75 -106.66
N SER A 213 -15.34 23.90 -107.68
CA SER A 213 -16.19 22.70 -107.58
C SER A 213 -15.65 21.67 -106.57
N LEU A 214 -14.34 21.37 -106.58
CA LEU A 214 -13.71 20.50 -105.57
C LEU A 214 -13.85 21.08 -104.15
N SER A 215 -13.65 22.39 -103.99
CA SER A 215 -13.82 23.06 -102.69
C SER A 215 -15.28 23.04 -102.21
N THR A 216 -16.26 23.20 -103.09
CA THR A 216 -17.69 23.14 -102.74
C THR A 216 -18.09 21.72 -102.32
N VAL A 217 -17.65 20.69 -103.05
CA VAL A 217 -17.89 19.29 -102.67
C VAL A 217 -17.24 18.97 -101.31
N LEU A 218 -15.98 19.37 -101.11
CA LEU A 218 -15.28 19.12 -99.85
C LEU A 218 -15.92 19.86 -98.66
N LEU A 219 -16.39 21.10 -98.85
CA LEU A 219 -17.14 21.84 -97.84
C LEU A 219 -18.48 21.18 -97.50
N PHE A 220 -19.20 20.63 -98.48
CA PHE A 220 -20.45 19.90 -98.26
C PHE A 220 -20.21 18.59 -97.48
N VAL A 221 -19.21 17.79 -97.86
CA VAL A 221 -18.84 16.57 -97.12
C VAL A 221 -18.41 16.92 -95.69
N LYS A 222 -17.57 17.96 -95.50
CA LYS A 222 -17.18 18.46 -94.18
C LYS A 222 -18.40 18.80 -93.32
N TYR A 223 -19.35 19.57 -93.86
CA TYR A 223 -20.60 19.93 -93.18
C TYR A 223 -21.43 18.69 -92.77
N CYS A 224 -21.50 17.68 -93.63
CA CYS A 224 -22.18 16.42 -93.31
C CYS A 224 -21.50 15.66 -92.15
N VAL A 225 -20.16 15.56 -92.14
CA VAL A 225 -19.43 14.88 -91.05
C VAL A 225 -19.52 15.68 -89.74
N GLU A 226 -19.36 17.00 -89.77
CA GLU A 226 -19.57 17.88 -88.61
C GLU A 226 -20.98 17.73 -88.02
N ARG A 227 -22.02 17.62 -88.87
CA ARG A 227 -23.41 17.46 -88.43
C ARG A 227 -23.71 16.06 -87.86
N VAL A 228 -22.97 15.03 -88.26
CA VAL A 228 -23.02 13.69 -87.64
C VAL A 228 -22.28 13.69 -86.30
N GLU A 229 -21.14 14.36 -86.22
CA GLU A 229 -20.32 14.46 -85.01
C GLU A 229 -21.02 15.26 -83.90
N LEU A 230 -21.62 16.41 -84.22
CA LEU A 230 -22.44 17.17 -83.28
C LEU A 230 -23.59 16.32 -82.70
N ARG A 231 -24.24 15.49 -83.53
CA ARG A 231 -25.27 14.54 -83.08
C ARG A 231 -24.70 13.45 -82.15
N LEU A 232 -23.48 12.97 -82.42
CA LEU A 232 -22.79 12.05 -81.51
C LEU A 232 -22.48 12.76 -80.17
N LEU A 233 -21.98 13.99 -80.17
CA LEU A 233 -21.70 14.75 -78.94
C LEU A 233 -22.97 14.96 -78.09
N THR A 234 -24.11 15.33 -78.69
CA THR A 234 -25.40 15.44 -77.97
C THR A 234 -25.89 14.09 -77.45
N ALA A 235 -25.70 13.00 -78.20
CA ALA A 235 -26.07 11.66 -77.75
C ALA A 235 -25.16 11.15 -76.62
N VAL A 236 -23.86 11.47 -76.67
CA VAL A 236 -22.89 11.23 -75.60
C VAL A 236 -23.25 12.04 -74.35
N ASP A 237 -23.68 13.29 -74.50
CA ASP A 237 -24.17 14.12 -73.38
C ASP A 237 -25.37 13.47 -72.69
N ALA A 238 -26.44 13.20 -73.45
CA ALA A 238 -27.65 12.61 -72.91
C ALA A 238 -27.40 11.23 -72.27
N ASN A 239 -26.42 10.47 -72.75
CA ASN A 239 -26.03 9.18 -72.17
C ASN A 239 -25.17 9.34 -70.91
N ALA A 240 -24.14 10.20 -70.93
CA ALA A 240 -23.31 10.49 -69.75
C ALA A 240 -24.14 11.08 -68.60
N SER A 241 -25.01 12.05 -68.90
CA SER A 241 -25.96 12.63 -67.97
C SER A 241 -26.92 11.57 -67.40
N ARG A 242 -27.50 10.69 -68.23
CA ARG A 242 -28.35 9.58 -67.78
C ARG A 242 -27.62 8.56 -66.89
N GLN A 243 -26.33 8.32 -67.10
CA GLN A 243 -25.55 7.36 -66.32
C GLN A 243 -24.97 7.92 -65.01
N LEU A 244 -24.90 9.25 -64.85
CA LEU A 244 -24.19 9.91 -63.74
C LEU A 244 -25.07 10.82 -62.87
N ILE A 245 -26.08 11.49 -63.44
CA ILE A 245 -27.00 12.35 -62.68
C ILE A 245 -27.95 11.45 -61.85
N GLY A 246 -28.13 11.78 -60.57
CA GLY A 246 -28.93 10.98 -59.63
C GLY A 246 -28.28 9.65 -59.19
N ARG A 247 -27.06 9.33 -59.66
CA ARG A 247 -26.35 8.08 -59.30
C ARG A 247 -25.59 8.17 -57.97
N PHE A 248 -25.04 9.35 -57.69
CA PHE A 248 -24.26 9.63 -56.48
C PHE A 248 -25.06 10.50 -55.50
N ARG A 249 -24.79 10.34 -54.20
CA ARG A 249 -25.29 11.28 -53.17
C ARG A 249 -24.85 12.72 -53.48
N GLN A 250 -25.82 13.60 -53.66
CA GLN A 250 -25.63 15.04 -53.72
C GLN A 250 -25.91 15.62 -52.33
N TYR A 251 -24.88 16.17 -51.68
CA TYR A 251 -24.96 16.77 -50.35
C TYR A 251 -25.46 18.23 -50.44
N GLY A 252 -26.59 18.39 -51.13
CA GLY A 252 -27.25 19.67 -51.39
C GLY A 252 -28.01 19.66 -52.71
N SER A 253 -29.33 19.45 -52.63
CA SER A 253 -30.24 19.94 -53.68
C SER A 253 -30.12 21.46 -53.78
N GLU A 254 -30.23 22.04 -54.97
CA GLU A 254 -29.91 23.45 -55.24
C GLU A 254 -30.72 24.50 -54.46
N ASN A 255 -31.80 24.09 -53.79
CA ASN A 255 -32.77 24.98 -53.14
C ASN A 255 -32.38 25.48 -51.73
N ASP A 256 -31.29 25.01 -51.10
CA ASP A 256 -30.86 25.56 -49.80
C ASP A 256 -29.32 25.66 -49.61
N PRO A 257 -28.73 26.83 -49.94
CA PRO A 257 -27.33 27.14 -49.66
C PRO A 257 -26.96 27.16 -48.17
N TYR A 258 -27.91 27.40 -47.26
CA TYR A 258 -27.67 27.37 -45.82
C TYR A 258 -27.55 25.93 -45.32
N LEU A 259 -28.42 25.01 -45.73
CA LEU A 259 -28.28 23.59 -45.39
C LEU A 259 -26.97 22.99 -45.94
N ALA A 260 -26.59 23.30 -47.19
CA ALA A 260 -25.34 22.79 -47.77
C ALA A 260 -24.08 23.36 -47.05
N SER A 261 -24.12 24.61 -46.59
CA SER A 261 -23.02 25.20 -45.82
C SER A 261 -23.00 24.72 -44.36
N ILE A 262 -24.16 24.51 -43.72
CA ILE A 262 -24.29 23.87 -42.41
C ILE A 262 -23.79 22.43 -42.45
N HIS A 263 -24.16 21.62 -43.45
CA HIS A 263 -23.66 20.25 -43.58
C HIS A 263 -22.14 20.21 -43.75
N ARG A 264 -21.57 20.94 -44.71
CA ARG A 264 -20.11 21.01 -44.90
C ARG A 264 -19.38 21.56 -43.68
N MET A 265 -19.97 22.51 -42.95
CA MET A 265 -19.41 22.99 -41.69
C MET A 265 -19.50 21.94 -40.58
N SER A 266 -20.61 21.21 -40.46
CA SER A 266 -20.78 20.13 -39.48
C SER A 266 -19.83 18.96 -39.72
N GLU A 267 -19.63 18.53 -40.98
CA GLU A 267 -18.70 17.47 -41.35
C GLU A 267 -17.24 17.90 -41.14
N LYS A 268 -16.91 19.15 -41.50
CA LYS A 268 -15.57 19.72 -41.28
C LYS A 268 -15.29 19.95 -39.79
N LEU A 269 -16.29 20.33 -39.00
CA LEU A 269 -16.21 20.35 -37.54
C LEU A 269 -16.03 18.94 -36.98
N LEU A 270 -16.77 17.93 -37.46
CA LEU A 270 -16.58 16.52 -37.07
C LEU A 270 -15.14 16.06 -37.33
N LYS A 271 -14.62 16.19 -38.55
CA LYS A 271 -13.23 15.85 -38.89
C LYS A 271 -12.19 16.69 -38.12
N THR A 272 -12.51 17.94 -37.78
CA THR A 272 -11.63 18.79 -36.95
C THR A 272 -11.65 18.35 -35.48
N VAL A 273 -12.80 17.97 -34.93
CA VAL A 273 -12.96 17.45 -33.56
C VAL A 273 -12.34 16.07 -33.46
N GLU A 274 -12.56 15.17 -34.42
CA GLU A 274 -11.94 13.85 -34.51
C GLU A 274 -10.41 13.96 -34.54
N SER A 275 -9.86 14.72 -35.48
CA SER A 275 -8.40 14.93 -35.57
C SER A 275 -7.83 15.70 -34.37
N SER A 276 -8.60 16.60 -33.75
CA SER A 276 -8.24 17.27 -32.50
C SER A 276 -8.21 16.28 -31.33
N LEU A 277 -9.20 15.40 -31.19
CA LEU A 277 -9.27 14.37 -30.15
C LEU A 277 -8.15 13.33 -30.32
N VAL A 278 -7.87 12.87 -31.54
CA VAL A 278 -6.73 11.98 -31.83
C VAL A 278 -5.41 12.66 -31.47
N ARG A 279 -5.24 13.94 -31.83
CA ARG A 279 -4.02 14.70 -31.53
C ARG A 279 -3.88 15.01 -30.04
N GLN A 280 -4.97 15.35 -29.35
CA GLN A 280 -5.01 15.51 -27.90
C GLN A 280 -4.70 14.20 -27.20
N ALA A 281 -5.28 13.07 -27.61
CA ALA A 281 -4.99 11.75 -27.04
C ALA A 281 -3.51 11.37 -27.23
N ALA A 282 -2.92 11.64 -28.39
CA ALA A 282 -1.49 11.45 -28.64
C ALA A 282 -0.62 12.35 -27.75
N THR A 283 -0.94 13.65 -27.62
CA THR A 283 -0.21 14.58 -26.74
C THR A 283 -0.36 14.22 -25.27
N LEU A 284 -1.57 13.83 -24.84
CA LEU A 284 -1.86 13.39 -23.47
C LEU A 284 -1.12 12.09 -23.14
N ARG A 285 -1.06 11.14 -24.08
CA ARG A 285 -0.28 9.91 -23.94
C ARG A 285 1.21 10.20 -23.80
N LEU A 286 1.78 11.06 -24.64
CA LEU A 286 3.18 11.48 -24.52
C LEU A 286 3.46 12.17 -23.18
N ALA A 287 2.55 13.02 -22.71
CA ALA A 287 2.65 13.66 -21.39
C ALA A 287 2.54 12.65 -20.23
N PHE A 288 1.73 11.60 -20.36
CA PHE A 288 1.66 10.52 -19.37
C PHE A 288 2.90 9.60 -19.40
N GLU A 289 3.43 9.28 -20.58
CA GLU A 289 4.64 8.46 -20.72
C GLU A 289 5.87 9.21 -20.18
N GLN A 290 6.04 10.49 -20.54
CA GLN A 290 7.07 11.37 -19.96
C GLN A 290 6.88 11.57 -18.47
N GLY A 291 5.66 11.89 -18.03
CA GLY A 291 5.33 12.06 -16.62
C GLY A 291 5.60 10.81 -15.79
N SER A 292 5.26 9.62 -16.29
CA SER A 292 5.53 8.35 -15.60
C SER A 292 7.02 8.03 -15.51
N GLN A 293 7.81 8.35 -16.54
CA GLN A 293 9.27 8.22 -16.48
C GLN A 293 9.88 9.18 -15.46
N GLN A 294 9.48 10.45 -15.52
CA GLN A 294 9.97 11.49 -14.61
C GLN A 294 9.54 11.25 -13.15
N TRP A 295 8.34 10.74 -12.91
CA TRP A 295 7.91 10.28 -11.57
C TRP A 295 8.71 9.07 -11.10
N SER A 296 9.06 8.12 -11.98
CA SER A 296 9.89 6.97 -11.61
C SER A 296 11.34 7.37 -11.30
N GLU A 297 11.90 8.32 -12.05
CA GLU A 297 13.23 8.89 -11.81
C GLU A 297 13.27 9.70 -10.51
N VAL A 298 12.24 10.53 -10.26
CA VAL A 298 12.06 11.23 -8.98
C VAL A 298 11.89 10.24 -7.83
N LEU A 299 11.11 9.17 -7.97
CA LEU A 299 10.98 8.14 -6.92
C LEU A 299 12.31 7.45 -6.64
N ALA A 300 13.08 7.08 -7.67
CA ALA A 300 14.39 6.46 -7.50
C ALA A 300 15.40 7.41 -6.80
N ASN A 301 15.47 8.67 -7.24
CA ASN A 301 16.35 9.67 -6.64
C ASN A 301 15.92 10.06 -5.22
N THR A 302 14.61 10.09 -4.94
CA THR A 302 14.08 10.32 -3.59
C THR A 302 14.32 9.11 -2.69
N ALA A 303 14.20 7.88 -3.20
CA ALA A 303 14.54 6.67 -2.44
C ALA A 303 16.03 6.62 -2.13
N SER A 304 16.91 6.95 -3.08
CA SER A 304 18.37 6.99 -2.86
C SER A 304 18.76 8.06 -1.83
N THR A 305 18.23 9.28 -1.94
CA THR A 305 18.54 10.35 -0.98
C THR A 305 17.90 10.13 0.39
N LEU A 306 16.75 9.44 0.45
CA LEU A 306 16.11 9.02 1.71
C LEU A 306 16.86 7.85 2.37
N ASP A 307 17.43 6.93 1.59
CA ASP A 307 18.31 5.84 2.10
C ASP A 307 19.62 6.42 2.64
N GLU A 308 20.32 7.29 1.88
CA GLU A 308 21.51 7.99 2.38
C GLU A 308 21.21 8.83 3.62
N ALA A 309 20.11 9.59 3.63
CA ALA A 309 19.75 10.46 4.75
C ALA A 309 19.30 9.67 5.99
N LEU A 310 18.49 8.61 5.85
CA LEU A 310 18.12 7.77 6.99
C LEU A 310 19.28 6.92 7.47
N SER A 311 20.07 6.31 6.58
CA SER A 311 21.25 5.53 6.97
C SER A 311 22.22 6.41 7.75
N SER A 312 22.57 7.59 7.23
CA SER A 312 23.44 8.54 7.93
C SER A 312 22.83 9.06 9.24
N ALA A 313 21.58 9.52 9.25
CA ALA A 313 20.97 10.11 10.44
C ALA A 313 20.60 9.07 11.52
N VAL A 314 20.29 7.82 11.16
CA VAL A 314 20.04 6.73 12.11
C VAL A 314 21.36 6.18 12.66
N VAL A 315 22.40 6.02 11.84
CA VAL A 315 23.73 5.63 12.35
C VAL A 315 24.29 6.72 13.25
N GLU A 316 24.27 8.00 12.83
CA GLU A 316 24.74 9.11 13.65
C GLU A 316 23.87 9.29 14.92
N GLY A 317 22.55 9.20 14.78
CA GLY A 317 21.61 9.31 15.89
C GLY A 317 21.78 8.20 16.93
N LEU A 318 21.91 6.95 16.50
CA LEU A 318 22.19 5.81 17.39
C LEU A 318 23.58 5.91 18.01
N THR A 319 24.59 6.37 17.28
CA THR A 319 25.95 6.56 17.81
C THR A 319 25.96 7.62 18.91
N ARG A 320 25.43 8.83 18.63
CA ARG A 320 25.31 9.90 19.65
C ARG A 320 24.44 9.48 20.84
N HIS A 321 23.38 8.67 20.62
CA HIS A 321 22.54 8.19 21.70
C HIS A 321 23.22 7.11 22.54
N ALA A 322 24.03 6.23 21.93
CA ALA A 322 24.85 5.27 22.65
C ALA A 322 25.96 5.96 23.47
N GLU A 323 26.63 6.97 22.90
CA GLU A 323 27.61 7.81 23.58
C GLU A 323 26.96 8.53 24.78
N ALA A 324 25.83 9.21 24.58
CA ALA A 324 25.12 9.91 25.65
C ALA A 324 24.54 8.96 26.71
N LEU A 325 24.13 7.74 26.34
CA LEU A 325 23.69 6.72 27.29
C LEU A 325 24.87 6.20 28.11
N ASN A 326 26.02 5.93 27.49
CA ASN A 326 27.21 5.44 28.20
C ASN A 326 27.75 6.52 29.16
N GLU A 327 27.88 7.77 28.68
CA GLU A 327 28.27 8.91 29.52
C GLU A 327 27.23 9.20 30.63
N GLY A 328 25.95 8.91 30.38
CA GLY A 328 24.89 8.96 31.39
C GLY A 328 25.03 7.86 32.45
N VAL A 329 25.34 6.62 32.03
CA VAL A 329 25.60 5.48 32.91
C VAL A 329 26.86 5.71 33.75
N ASP A 330 27.95 6.20 33.15
CA ASP A 330 29.19 6.52 33.86
C ASP A 330 28.97 7.62 34.92
N ARG A 331 28.20 8.67 34.59
CA ARG A 331 27.78 9.70 35.57
C ARG A 331 26.93 9.11 36.69
N HIS A 332 25.96 8.25 36.38
CA HIS A 332 25.11 7.66 37.42
C HIS A 332 25.86 6.64 38.29
N ALA A 333 26.84 5.92 37.74
CA ALA A 333 27.73 5.04 38.49
C ALA A 333 28.57 5.85 39.49
N ALA A 334 29.15 6.98 39.07
CA ALA A 334 29.91 7.87 39.94
C ALA A 334 29.04 8.55 41.02
N ASP A 335 27.83 8.99 40.67
CA ASP A 335 26.85 9.56 41.62
C ASP A 335 26.36 8.52 42.64
N LEU A 336 26.17 7.27 42.21
CA LEU A 336 25.82 6.14 43.09
C LEU A 336 27.00 5.72 43.98
N GLU A 337 28.23 5.70 43.47
CA GLU A 337 29.45 5.49 44.26
C GLU A 337 29.60 6.57 45.33
N GLN A 338 29.49 7.85 44.95
CA GLN A 338 29.56 8.98 45.88
C GLN A 338 28.42 8.94 46.91
N THR A 339 27.22 8.51 46.51
CA THR A 339 26.08 8.31 47.41
C THR A 339 26.31 7.15 48.38
N LEU A 340 26.90 6.03 47.94
CA LEU A 340 27.26 4.90 48.82
C LEU A 340 28.38 5.27 49.81
N ILE A 341 29.40 6.01 49.38
CA ILE A 341 30.44 6.56 50.25
C ILE A 341 29.79 7.42 51.35
N LYS A 342 28.92 8.35 50.96
CA LYS A 342 28.22 9.22 51.92
C LYS A 342 27.29 8.46 52.88
N HIS A 343 26.64 7.38 52.43
CA HIS A 343 25.87 6.52 53.32
C HIS A 343 26.77 5.71 54.27
N ALA A 344 27.94 5.26 53.83
CA ALA A 344 28.91 4.58 54.68
C ALA A 344 29.50 5.53 55.74
N GLU A 345 29.78 6.79 55.39
CA GLU A 345 30.19 7.85 56.32
C GLU A 345 29.12 8.09 57.39
N LEU A 346 27.87 8.35 57.00
CA LEU A 346 26.75 8.57 57.93
C LEU A 346 26.45 7.36 58.82
N LEU A 347 26.57 6.14 58.28
CA LEU A 347 26.35 4.90 59.03
C LEU A 347 27.50 4.65 60.02
N ASN A 348 28.74 4.97 59.66
CA ASN A 348 29.89 4.94 60.57
C ASN A 348 29.78 6.00 61.68
N GLU A 349 29.38 7.22 61.35
CA GLU A 349 29.12 8.30 62.33
C GLU A 349 27.99 7.91 63.30
N GLY A 350 26.91 7.30 62.78
CA GLY A 350 25.85 6.71 63.59
C GLY A 350 26.33 5.58 64.50
N LEU A 351 27.17 4.66 64.01
CA LEU A 351 27.77 3.59 64.81
C LEU A 351 28.66 4.12 65.94
N VAL A 352 29.47 5.15 65.67
CA VAL A 352 30.29 5.82 66.69
C VAL A 352 29.40 6.46 67.76
N HIS A 353 28.36 7.20 67.36
CA HIS A 353 27.44 7.83 68.31
C HIS A 353 26.65 6.79 69.14
N HIS A 354 26.25 5.67 68.53
CA HIS A 354 25.54 4.59 69.24
C HIS A 354 26.46 3.82 70.19
N THR A 355 27.72 3.60 69.81
CA THR A 355 28.76 3.01 70.69
C THR A 355 29.03 3.91 71.89
N SER A 356 29.12 5.22 71.69
CA SER A 356 29.28 6.20 72.76
C SER A 356 28.10 6.16 73.74
N ALA A 357 26.87 6.15 73.23
CA ALA A 357 25.65 6.07 74.06
C ALA A 357 25.53 4.73 74.82
N LEU A 358 25.94 3.61 74.21
CA LEU A 358 26.02 2.31 74.90
C LEU A 358 27.06 2.33 76.03
N THR A 359 28.22 2.93 75.81
CA THR A 359 29.29 3.05 76.82
C THR A 359 28.83 3.93 77.99
N GLU A 360 28.08 5.01 77.71
CA GLU A 360 27.47 5.87 78.73
C GLU A 360 26.38 5.12 79.52
N ALA A 361 25.52 4.34 78.85
CA ALA A 361 24.52 3.51 79.50
C ALA A 361 25.11 2.41 80.39
N GLU A 362 26.18 1.72 79.95
CA GLU A 362 26.92 0.77 80.78
C GLU A 362 27.55 1.43 82.00
N SER A 363 28.09 2.65 81.85
CA SER A 363 28.65 3.43 82.96
C SER A 363 27.58 3.79 84.00
N LEU A 364 26.39 4.22 83.55
CA LEU A 364 25.24 4.52 84.43
C LEU A 364 24.73 3.27 85.14
N LEU A 365 24.59 2.14 84.43
CA LEU A 365 24.20 0.85 85.03
C LEU A 365 25.24 0.34 86.03
N ALA A 366 26.54 0.61 85.80
CA ALA A 366 27.60 0.27 86.76
C ALA A 366 27.55 1.17 88.01
N GLU A 367 27.17 2.45 87.87
CA GLU A 367 26.98 3.38 88.99
C GLU A 367 25.73 3.03 89.81
N GLU A 368 24.63 2.66 89.15
CA GLU A 368 23.39 2.21 89.80
C GLU A 368 23.58 0.87 90.53
N ASN A 369 24.32 -0.08 89.95
CA ASN A 369 24.70 -1.31 90.65
C ASN A 369 25.63 -1.04 91.85
N ARG A 370 26.61 -0.14 91.74
CA ARG A 370 27.44 0.30 92.88
C ARG A 370 26.58 0.86 94.01
N ARG A 371 25.58 1.67 93.67
CA ARG A 371 24.64 2.26 94.63
C ARG A 371 23.78 1.20 95.31
N HIS A 372 23.17 0.28 94.56
CA HIS A 372 22.37 -0.81 95.12
C HIS A 372 23.19 -1.75 96.03
N LEU A 373 24.46 -2.01 95.70
CA LEU A 373 25.38 -2.73 96.58
C LEU A 373 25.59 -1.97 97.90
N GLY A 374 25.83 -0.67 97.88
CA GLY A 374 25.97 0.16 99.08
C GLY A 374 24.70 0.21 99.93
N ASP A 375 23.51 0.34 99.31
CA ASP A 375 22.22 0.31 100.02
C ASP A 375 21.99 -1.06 100.69
N VAL A 376 22.40 -2.16 100.06
CA VAL A 376 22.34 -3.52 100.63
C VAL A 376 23.35 -3.72 101.76
N GLU A 377 24.59 -3.26 101.61
CA GLU A 377 25.60 -3.31 102.68
C GLU A 377 25.16 -2.53 103.92
N ALA A 378 24.56 -1.35 103.75
CA ALA A 378 23.98 -0.56 104.84
C ALA A 378 22.85 -1.30 105.57
N ALA A 379 21.91 -1.88 104.83
CA ALA A 379 20.79 -2.65 105.40
C ALA A 379 21.24 -3.92 106.14
N VAL A 380 22.25 -4.63 105.62
CA VAL A 380 22.87 -5.78 106.29
C VAL A 380 23.62 -5.35 107.56
N GLY A 381 24.34 -4.22 107.51
CA GLY A 381 25.01 -3.65 108.67
C GLY A 381 24.05 -3.28 109.81
N GLU A 382 22.93 -2.62 109.50
CA GLU A 382 21.90 -2.26 110.48
C GLU A 382 21.25 -3.52 111.09
N ALA A 383 20.86 -4.49 110.25
CA ALA A 383 20.30 -5.76 110.72
C ALA A 383 21.26 -6.53 111.65
N MET A 384 22.56 -6.53 111.35
CA MET A 384 23.58 -7.19 112.17
C MET A 384 23.84 -6.45 113.50
N LEU A 385 23.73 -5.12 113.51
CA LEU A 385 23.76 -4.31 114.73
C LEU A 385 22.57 -4.64 115.66
N VAL A 386 21.36 -4.71 115.10
CA VAL A 386 20.14 -5.09 115.84
C VAL A 386 20.24 -6.52 116.39
N ALA A 387 20.76 -7.47 115.60
CA ALA A 387 20.97 -8.85 116.04
C ALA A 387 21.98 -8.93 117.21
N THR A 388 23.10 -8.23 117.10
CA THR A 388 24.17 -8.22 118.13
C THR A 388 23.65 -7.65 119.46
N ASN A 389 22.94 -6.51 119.40
CA ASN A 389 22.37 -5.85 120.60
C ASN A 389 21.28 -6.73 121.27
N ARG A 390 20.47 -7.44 120.47
CA ARG A 390 19.52 -8.46 120.98
C ARG A 390 20.24 -9.63 121.66
N GLN A 391 21.38 -10.06 121.13
CA GLN A 391 22.17 -11.17 121.68
C GLN A 391 22.86 -10.78 123.01
N GLU A 392 23.41 -9.57 123.12
CA GLU A 392 23.96 -9.05 124.39
C GLU A 392 22.89 -9.01 125.50
N LYS A 393 21.67 -8.55 125.16
CA LYS A 393 20.55 -8.51 126.12
C LYS A 393 20.14 -9.88 126.63
N LEU A 394 20.15 -10.91 125.76
CA LEU A 394 19.88 -12.30 126.16
C LEU A 394 20.99 -12.87 127.06
N ILE A 395 22.25 -12.54 126.79
CA ILE A 395 23.39 -12.97 127.64
C ILE A 395 23.24 -12.41 129.05
N LYS A 396 22.94 -11.11 129.22
CA LYS A 396 22.69 -10.50 130.54
C LYS A 396 21.54 -11.17 131.30
N GLN A 397 20.41 -11.46 130.64
CA GLN A 397 19.32 -12.20 131.28
C GLN A 397 19.72 -13.62 131.70
N SER A 398 20.63 -14.28 130.96
CA SER A 398 21.17 -15.58 131.36
C SER A 398 22.14 -15.50 132.53
N GLU A 399 22.97 -14.45 132.63
CA GLU A 399 23.88 -14.27 133.78
C GLU A 399 23.13 -14.05 135.09
N ASP A 400 22.06 -13.26 135.09
CA ASP A 400 21.30 -12.97 136.31
C ASP A 400 20.49 -14.18 136.79
N LEU A 401 19.86 -14.94 135.88
CA LEU A 401 19.23 -16.23 136.20
C LEU A 401 20.22 -17.25 136.79
N LEU A 402 21.45 -17.29 136.28
CA LEU A 402 22.50 -18.17 136.82
C LEU A 402 22.92 -17.76 138.24
N LYS A 403 22.98 -16.46 138.56
CA LYS A 403 23.28 -15.96 139.92
C LYS A 403 22.17 -16.35 140.90
N GLU A 404 20.90 -16.13 140.56
CA GLU A 404 19.76 -16.49 141.41
C GLU A 404 19.73 -18.00 141.69
N MET A 405 19.92 -18.82 140.65
CA MET A 405 19.98 -20.28 140.82
C MET A 405 21.18 -20.74 141.65
N GLN A 406 22.34 -20.08 141.52
CA GLN A 406 23.53 -20.39 142.32
C GLN A 406 23.32 -20.08 143.82
N ILE A 407 22.65 -18.96 144.13
CA ILE A 407 22.33 -18.60 145.53
C ILE A 407 21.40 -19.64 146.15
N ALA A 408 20.30 -19.99 145.46
CA ALA A 408 19.34 -20.98 145.93
C ALA A 408 19.95 -22.38 146.15
N LEU A 409 20.88 -22.80 145.28
CA LEU A 409 21.59 -24.08 145.43
C LEU A 409 22.50 -24.14 146.67
N VAL A 410 23.16 -23.03 147.02
CA VAL A 410 24.01 -22.97 148.23
C VAL A 410 23.17 -23.05 149.51
N GLU A 411 22.01 -22.40 149.54
CA GLU A 411 21.08 -22.43 150.67
C GLU A 411 20.43 -23.82 150.87
N ALA A 412 20.07 -24.49 149.76
CA ALA A 412 19.60 -25.88 149.78
C ALA A 412 20.69 -26.89 150.22
N ALA A 413 21.95 -26.66 149.85
CA ALA A 413 23.07 -27.48 150.31
C ALA A 413 23.33 -27.31 151.82
N GLY A 414 23.28 -26.09 152.34
CA GLY A 414 23.47 -25.83 153.78
C GLY A 414 22.39 -26.49 154.65
N THR A 415 21.13 -26.46 154.22
CA THR A 415 20.01 -27.05 154.97
C THR A 415 20.01 -28.59 154.94
N THR A 416 20.44 -29.22 153.85
CA THR A 416 20.55 -30.69 153.76
C THR A 416 21.68 -31.26 154.61
N VAL A 417 22.83 -30.57 154.71
CA VAL A 417 23.92 -30.97 155.63
C VAL A 417 23.45 -30.97 157.08
N ALA A 418 22.69 -29.96 157.51
CA ALA A 418 22.14 -29.88 158.87
C ALA A 418 21.15 -31.02 159.19
N GLN A 419 20.32 -31.45 158.23
CA GLN A 419 19.48 -32.64 158.40
C GLN A 419 20.29 -33.92 158.58
N GLN A 420 21.44 -34.03 157.89
CA GLN A 420 22.24 -35.25 157.90
C GLN A 420 22.96 -35.48 159.25
N GLU A 421 23.44 -34.42 159.92
CA GLU A 421 23.93 -34.52 161.30
C GLU A 421 22.84 -34.94 162.31
N GLN A 422 21.62 -34.40 162.14
CA GLN A 422 20.47 -34.67 163.02
C GLN A 422 20.09 -36.16 163.00
N LEU A 423 20.05 -36.77 161.80
CA LEU A 423 19.69 -38.18 161.60
C LEU A 423 20.72 -39.15 162.22
N ILE A 424 22.01 -38.84 162.13
CA ILE A 424 23.09 -39.69 162.69
C ILE A 424 22.91 -39.83 164.21
N LYS A 425 22.58 -38.75 164.93
CA LYS A 425 22.35 -38.78 166.38
C LYS A 425 21.04 -39.45 166.78
N GLN A 426 20.01 -39.44 165.93
CA GLN A 426 18.79 -40.22 166.18
C GLN A 426 19.02 -41.74 166.04
N GLY A 427 19.88 -42.16 165.11
CA GLY A 427 20.31 -43.56 165.00
C GLY A 427 21.02 -44.07 166.28
N ASP A 428 21.93 -43.26 166.81
CA ASP A 428 22.68 -43.57 168.05
C ASP A 428 21.76 -43.70 169.29
N MET A 429 20.65 -42.94 169.33
CA MET A 429 19.64 -43.06 170.39
C MET A 429 18.71 -44.27 170.21
N LEU A 430 18.42 -44.72 168.99
CA LEU A 430 17.70 -45.98 168.75
C LEU A 430 18.52 -47.20 169.18
N LEU A 431 19.85 -47.14 169.03
CA LEU A 431 20.77 -48.20 169.44
C LEU A 431 20.67 -48.53 170.94
N LYS A 432 20.48 -47.51 171.80
CA LYS A 432 20.21 -47.69 173.25
C LYS A 432 18.93 -48.48 173.57
N ILE A 433 17.95 -48.49 172.66
CA ILE A 433 16.62 -49.04 172.93
C ILE A 433 16.56 -50.54 172.59
N VAL A 434 17.27 -50.97 171.53
CA VAL A 434 17.27 -52.38 171.11
C VAL A 434 17.91 -53.28 172.18
N GLU A 435 19.01 -52.85 172.80
CA GLU A 435 19.71 -53.65 173.82
C GLU A 435 18.89 -53.81 175.12
N ALA A 436 18.18 -52.76 175.55
CA ALA A 436 17.21 -52.85 176.65
C ALA A 436 15.97 -53.71 176.28
N THR A 437 15.60 -53.71 175.00
CA THR A 437 14.56 -54.60 174.44
C THR A 437 15.11 -56.01 174.12
N GLY A 438 16.32 -56.34 174.63
CA GLY A 438 16.83 -57.72 174.70
C GLY A 438 16.00 -58.65 175.61
N GLN A 439 15.10 -58.08 176.42
CA GLN A 439 13.92 -58.71 177.05
C GLN A 439 14.18 -59.93 177.98
N ILE A 440 13.66 -59.95 179.21
CA ILE A 440 12.23 -60.09 179.56
C ILE A 440 11.59 -61.38 178.99
N LYS A 441 11.99 -61.87 177.81
CA LYS A 441 11.66 -63.21 177.30
C LYS A 441 12.13 -64.32 178.26
N GLN A 442 13.26 -64.12 178.94
CA GLN A 442 13.72 -65.03 180.00
C GLN A 442 12.82 -65.07 181.25
N LEU A 443 12.02 -64.03 181.53
CA LEU A 443 10.99 -64.11 182.59
C LEU A 443 9.77 -64.91 182.11
N GLU A 444 9.41 -64.77 180.83
CA GLU A 444 8.23 -65.40 180.21
C GLU A 444 8.33 -66.94 180.19
N ASP A 445 9.48 -67.50 179.80
CA ASP A 445 9.72 -68.95 179.74
C ASP A 445 9.66 -69.63 181.12
N SER A 446 10.08 -68.95 182.20
CA SER A 446 10.08 -69.53 183.55
C SER A 446 8.69 -69.48 184.20
N LEU A 447 7.91 -68.42 183.94
CA LEU A 447 6.51 -68.36 184.36
C LEU A 447 5.70 -69.47 183.68
N ASN A 448 5.95 -69.71 182.39
CA ASN A 448 5.36 -70.81 181.63
C ASN A 448 5.88 -72.21 181.97
N LYS A 449 6.75 -72.34 182.99
CA LYS A 449 7.00 -73.63 183.66
C LYS A 449 6.06 -73.90 184.84
N ASN A 450 4.97 -73.13 184.91
CA ASN A 450 3.57 -73.59 185.05
C ASN A 450 3.29 -74.70 186.07
N LEU A 451 2.37 -74.42 186.99
CA LEU A 451 0.93 -74.81 186.95
C LEU A 451 0.51 -76.25 186.53
N ASN A 452 1.37 -77.10 185.98
CA ASN A 452 1.15 -78.53 185.74
C ASN A 452 1.42 -79.42 186.97
N ALA A 453 2.07 -78.88 188.01
CA ALA A 453 2.35 -79.61 189.26
C ALA A 453 1.29 -79.43 190.36
N LEU A 454 0.39 -78.45 190.21
CA LEU A 454 -0.63 -78.10 191.22
C LEU A 454 -2.00 -78.70 190.85
N ALA A 455 -2.10 -80.04 190.76
CA ALA A 455 -3.31 -80.70 190.25
C ALA A 455 -3.86 -81.88 191.08
N GLY A 456 -3.05 -82.58 191.91
CA GLY A 456 -3.62 -83.58 192.83
C GLY A 456 -2.65 -84.56 193.49
N SER A 457 -3.10 -85.12 194.63
CA SER A 457 -2.52 -86.25 195.39
C SER A 457 -1.14 -86.04 196.03
N HIS A 458 -0.93 -86.19 197.35
CA HIS A 458 -1.87 -86.31 198.49
C HIS A 458 -1.11 -86.08 199.82
N SER A 459 -1.85 -85.99 200.93
CA SER A 459 -1.40 -85.97 202.34
C SER A 459 -0.72 -84.68 202.83
N PHE A 460 -1.14 -83.99 203.90
CA PHE A 460 -1.46 -84.35 205.31
C PHE A 460 -0.25 -84.53 206.26
N GLN A 461 -0.25 -83.68 207.30
CA GLN A 461 0.07 -83.99 208.70
C GLN A 461 1.25 -84.95 209.02
N GLN A 462 2.48 -84.41 209.16
CA GLN A 462 3.36 -84.63 210.35
C GLN A 462 4.76 -83.96 210.23
N THR A 463 4.81 -82.63 210.44
CA THR A 463 5.96 -81.84 210.96
C THR A 463 5.42 -80.40 211.13
N ALA A 464 5.18 -79.82 212.30
CA ALA A 464 5.59 -80.11 213.69
C ALA A 464 7.10 -79.94 213.94
N ALA A 465 7.43 -78.92 214.75
CA ALA A 465 8.75 -78.28 214.91
C ALA A 465 9.31 -77.69 213.58
N GLY A 466 9.80 -76.46 213.49
CA GLY A 466 9.95 -75.32 214.42
C GLY A 466 10.89 -74.32 213.70
N LEU A 467 10.78 -72.98 213.76
CA LEU A 467 10.29 -72.03 214.76
C LEU A 467 9.22 -71.09 214.13
N ALA A 468 8.27 -70.41 214.80
CA ALA A 468 7.86 -70.30 216.20
C ALA A 468 8.96 -70.01 217.24
N ALA A 469 8.90 -68.84 217.90
CA ALA A 469 9.90 -68.29 218.83
C ALA A 469 11.04 -67.43 218.21
N ALA A 470 10.71 -66.56 217.24
CA ALA A 470 11.51 -65.37 216.91
C ALA A 470 10.71 -64.20 216.24
N VAL A 471 9.40 -63.98 216.39
CA VAL A 471 8.57 -63.81 217.61
C VAL A 471 9.25 -62.98 218.71
N GLN A 472 8.77 -61.73 218.86
CA GLN A 472 8.68 -60.95 220.11
C GLN A 472 9.97 -60.57 220.87
N LEU A 473 11.11 -60.39 220.19
CA LEU A 473 12.28 -59.66 220.70
C LEU A 473 12.99 -58.99 219.50
N LEU A 474 13.08 -57.67 219.31
CA LEU A 474 12.65 -56.48 220.08
C LEU A 474 11.95 -55.49 219.09
N GLY A 475 11.07 -54.57 219.50
CA GLY A 475 10.61 -54.23 220.86
C GLY A 475 11.40 -53.09 221.52
N ALA A 476 10.98 -51.84 221.34
CA ALA A 476 11.38 -50.69 222.16
C ALA A 476 12.84 -50.16 222.09
N ARG A 477 13.54 -50.27 220.93
CA ARG A 477 14.65 -49.35 220.61
C ARG A 477 14.61 -48.84 219.15
N LEU A 478 14.32 -47.54 219.01
CA LEU A 478 14.84 -46.64 217.98
C LEU A 478 14.39 -46.87 216.51
N GLY A 479 13.13 -47.27 216.26
CA GLY A 479 12.49 -47.25 214.93
C GLY A 479 10.99 -47.64 214.93
N VAL A 480 10.32 -47.53 213.75
CA VAL A 480 8.94 -47.96 213.38
C VAL A 480 7.75 -47.11 213.91
N PRO A 481 6.98 -46.48 213.00
CA PRO A 481 5.52 -46.69 212.88
C PRO A 481 5.06 -46.91 211.40
N PHE A 482 3.77 -46.75 211.04
CA PHE A 482 3.23 -47.15 209.71
C PHE A 482 1.97 -46.41 209.20
N GLY A 483 1.82 -46.31 207.85
CA GLY A 483 0.58 -45.89 207.11
C GLY A 483 0.71 -44.61 206.25
N VAL A 484 -0.13 -44.27 205.25
CA VAL A 484 -1.22 -44.96 204.49
C VAL A 484 -1.44 -44.24 203.11
N ALA A 485 -2.05 -44.89 202.11
CA ALA A 485 -2.59 -44.32 200.83
C ALA A 485 -1.56 -43.86 199.75
N GLY A 486 -1.91 -43.51 198.49
CA GLY A 486 -3.23 -43.31 197.85
C GLY A 486 -3.23 -43.32 196.29
N GLU A 487 -4.11 -42.54 195.64
CA GLU A 487 -4.47 -42.53 194.19
C GLU A 487 -3.96 -41.24 193.47
N VAL A 488 -3.51 -41.28 192.19
CA VAL A 488 -2.92 -40.14 191.41
C VAL A 488 -3.14 -40.26 189.87
N GLU A 489 -2.95 -39.17 189.11
CA GLU A 489 -3.54 -38.81 187.78
C GLU A 489 -2.52 -38.27 186.72
N LEU A 490 -2.88 -38.17 185.41
CA LEU A 490 -2.12 -37.57 184.26
C LEU A 490 -3.03 -37.14 183.06
N VAL A 491 -2.50 -36.35 182.08
CA VAL A 491 -2.89 -36.16 180.63
C VAL A 491 -3.31 -34.73 180.16
N ASN A 492 -2.79 -34.27 178.98
CA ASN A 492 -3.44 -33.48 177.88
C ASN A 492 -2.40 -32.94 176.85
N GLU A 493 -2.67 -32.59 175.57
CA GLU A 493 -3.73 -32.90 174.56
C GLU A 493 -3.15 -32.62 173.12
N SER A 494 -3.94 -32.42 172.05
CA SER A 494 -3.49 -32.61 170.65
C SER A 494 -4.28 -31.86 169.53
N LYS A 495 -3.78 -31.95 168.27
CA LYS A 495 -4.46 -31.67 166.96
C LYS A 495 -4.83 -30.19 166.65
N ASN A 496 -5.38 -29.75 165.50
CA ASN A 496 -5.92 -30.31 164.23
C ASN A 496 -5.90 -29.19 163.12
N GLN A 497 -6.12 -29.32 161.79
CA GLN A 497 -6.21 -30.41 160.77
C GLN A 497 -6.14 -29.80 159.33
N ALA A 498 -5.81 -30.62 158.31
CA ALA A 498 -6.14 -30.45 156.86
C ALA A 498 -5.45 -29.30 156.06
N ALA A 499 -5.36 -29.36 154.72
CA ALA A 499 -5.91 -30.33 153.76
C ALA A 499 -4.84 -30.86 152.77
#